data_AF-A0A2E3KLC1-F1
#
_entry.id   AF-A0A2E3KLC1-F1
#
_cell.length_a   1.000
_cell.length_b   1.000
_cell.length_c   1.000
_cell.angle_alpha   90.00
_cell.angle_beta   90.00
_cell.angle_gamma   90.00
#
_symmetry.space_group_name_H-M   'P 1'
#
loop_
_entity.id
_entity.type
_entity.pdbx_description
1 polymer ?
#
loop_
_entity_poly.entity_id
_entity_poly.type
_entity_poly.pdbx_seq_one_letter_code
_entity_poly.pdbx_strand_id
1 'polypeptide(L)'
;MLKMILLSFVLPVFTGAGVLAFGWLCPPLRKVRWIASCAFGVALACAFALAYFGEMGYMVPAVPPTRSEGWLIVLGLFCLPLSIFLACTEDKDHPWVETTGLVLGLLIALLPALFAGDKSVFDGSAKPLFPDMGALEHGALALEIGLGFILLVRLSTIRSGPTIPCALAFAFLGGAALSMASGWISLTILFGVLSAVSATGGLFARFSGMPMIGRGGASVAAILLILLSTACWYKTTAPDDLQWWYWVLVAGSPFLLVPLENRLFAKMPDAGAFWVRMVVVALPVVYVIVKALPMITGDGGSDATDEMDEMMRMYQ
;
A
#
# COMPACT_ATOMS: atom_id res chain seq x y z
N MET A 1 -7.59 -17.36 -17.47
CA MET A 1 -7.69 -17.18 -16.01
C MET A 1 -6.48 -17.74 -15.25
N LEU A 2 -6.18 -19.05 -15.30
CA LEU A 2 -5.03 -19.63 -14.57
C LEU A 2 -3.68 -18.97 -14.86
N LYS A 3 -3.34 -18.73 -16.14
CA LYS A 3 -2.09 -18.05 -16.53
C LYS A 3 -1.98 -16.62 -15.97
N MET A 4 -3.10 -15.90 -15.94
CA MET A 4 -3.16 -14.53 -15.41
C MET A 4 -2.94 -14.53 -13.89
N ILE A 5 -3.60 -15.42 -13.14
CA ILE A 5 -3.39 -15.57 -11.70
C ILE A 5 -1.93 -15.96 -11.40
N LEU A 6 -1.35 -16.85 -12.20
CA LEU A 6 0.03 -17.29 -12.00
C LEU A 6 1.03 -16.16 -12.20
N LEU A 7 0.85 -15.33 -13.23
CA LEU A 7 1.77 -14.26 -13.61
C LEU A 7 1.55 -12.95 -12.83
N SER A 8 0.31 -12.61 -12.50
CA SER A 8 -0.05 -11.35 -11.83
C SER A 8 -0.11 -11.46 -10.30
N PHE A 9 -0.19 -12.68 -9.74
CA PHE A 9 -0.32 -12.87 -8.29
C PHE A 9 0.74 -13.83 -7.73
N VAL A 10 0.75 -15.08 -8.19
CA VAL A 10 1.59 -16.14 -7.58
C VAL A 10 3.08 -15.84 -7.76
N LEU A 11 3.53 -15.57 -9.00
CA LEU A 11 4.92 -15.27 -9.30
C LEU A 11 5.41 -13.99 -8.57
N PRO A 12 4.67 -12.86 -8.58
CA PRO A 12 5.03 -11.68 -7.79
C PRO A 12 5.19 -11.93 -6.30
N VAL A 13 4.28 -12.71 -5.69
CA VAL A 13 4.39 -13.09 -4.27
C VAL A 13 5.64 -13.93 -4.05
N PHE A 14 5.93 -14.90 -4.91
CA PHE A 14 7.17 -15.67 -4.84
C PHE A 14 8.42 -14.82 -5.04
N THR A 15 8.38 -13.81 -5.91
CA THR A 15 9.52 -12.89 -6.08
C THR A 15 9.73 -12.04 -4.84
N GLY A 16 8.67 -11.46 -4.27
CA GLY A 16 8.76 -10.72 -3.01
C GLY A 16 9.27 -11.60 -1.87
N ALA A 17 8.71 -12.80 -1.71
CA ALA A 17 9.15 -13.80 -0.73
C ALA A 17 10.59 -14.25 -0.97
N GLY A 18 11.00 -14.39 -2.24
CA GLY A 18 12.36 -14.75 -2.64
C GLY A 18 13.38 -13.67 -2.32
N VAL A 19 13.04 -12.39 -2.53
CA VAL A 19 13.88 -11.25 -2.11
C VAL A 19 14.02 -11.23 -0.59
N LEU A 20 12.91 -11.40 0.14
CA LEU A 20 12.93 -11.50 1.60
C LEU A 20 13.82 -12.67 2.03
N ALA A 21 13.61 -13.86 1.46
CA ALA A 21 14.38 -15.07 1.74
C ALA A 21 15.86 -14.91 1.40
N PHE A 22 16.23 -14.23 0.30
CA PHE A 22 17.62 -13.99 -0.06
C PHE A 22 18.32 -13.04 0.93
N GLY A 23 17.65 -11.95 1.32
CA GLY A 23 18.14 -11.07 2.37
C GLY A 23 18.27 -11.77 3.74
N TRP A 24 17.57 -12.89 3.91
CA TRP A 24 17.45 -13.62 5.17
C TRP A 24 18.35 -14.85 5.31
N LEU A 25 18.34 -15.72 4.30
CA LEU A 25 19.02 -17.02 4.27
C LEU A 25 20.52 -16.88 4.07
N CYS A 26 21.01 -15.70 3.67
CA CYS A 26 22.44 -15.41 3.58
C CYS A 26 22.92 -14.75 4.89
N PRO A 27 23.59 -15.50 5.80
CA PRO A 27 24.05 -14.98 7.08
C PRO A 27 24.94 -13.73 7.02
N PRO A 28 25.84 -13.54 6.03
CA PRO A 28 26.63 -12.30 5.97
C PRO A 28 25.77 -11.09 5.58
N LEU A 29 24.75 -11.26 4.74
CA LEU A 29 23.88 -10.17 4.29
C LEU A 29 22.96 -9.68 5.41
N ARG A 30 22.46 -10.60 6.25
CA ARG A 30 21.61 -10.27 7.40
C ARG A 30 22.31 -9.37 8.44
N LYS A 31 23.63 -9.46 8.55
CA LYS A 31 24.41 -8.62 9.48
C LYS A 31 24.64 -7.20 8.96
N VAL A 32 24.41 -6.98 7.68
CA VAL A 32 24.57 -5.67 7.05
C VAL A 32 23.27 -4.88 7.20
N ARG A 33 23.29 -3.90 8.10
CA ARG A 33 22.09 -3.16 8.54
C ARG A 33 21.31 -2.52 7.38
N TRP A 34 22.01 -1.90 6.44
CA TRP A 34 21.36 -1.29 5.26
C TRP A 34 20.67 -2.33 4.36
N ILE A 35 21.23 -3.54 4.21
CA ILE A 35 20.61 -4.60 3.40
C ILE A 35 19.34 -5.12 4.09
N ALA A 36 19.40 -5.34 5.40
CA ALA A 36 18.23 -5.76 6.18
C ALA A 36 17.09 -4.73 6.14
N SER A 37 17.45 -3.45 6.05
CA SER A 37 16.53 -2.30 5.99
C SER A 37 15.83 -2.12 4.66
N CYS A 38 16.54 -2.31 3.54
CA CYS A 38 15.94 -2.19 2.21
C CYS A 38 15.19 -3.45 1.79
N ALA A 39 15.53 -4.64 2.31
CA ALA A 39 14.99 -5.92 1.83
C ALA A 39 13.45 -5.95 1.79
N PHE A 40 12.77 -5.40 2.80
CA PHE A 40 11.32 -5.32 2.82
C PHE A 40 10.77 -4.36 1.75
N GLY A 41 11.37 -3.18 1.60
CA GLY A 41 10.97 -2.20 0.58
C GLY A 41 11.22 -2.70 -0.84
N VAL A 42 12.37 -3.33 -1.09
CA VAL A 42 12.69 -3.97 -2.37
C VAL A 42 11.71 -5.10 -2.67
N ALA A 43 11.37 -5.94 -1.68
CA ALA A 43 10.41 -7.01 -1.86
C ALA A 43 9.03 -6.49 -2.26
N LEU A 44 8.51 -5.45 -1.59
CA LEU A 44 7.24 -4.82 -1.94
C LEU A 44 7.28 -4.20 -3.34
N ALA A 45 8.34 -3.46 -3.66
CA ALA A 45 8.47 -2.78 -4.95
C ALA A 45 8.63 -3.76 -6.13
N CYS A 46 9.46 -4.79 -5.98
CA CYS A 46 9.62 -5.86 -6.99
C CYS A 46 8.32 -6.62 -7.20
N ALA A 47 7.66 -7.03 -6.12
CA ALA A 47 6.39 -7.76 -6.23
C ALA A 47 5.30 -6.89 -6.87
N PHE A 48 5.19 -5.63 -6.47
CA PHE A 48 4.25 -4.69 -7.07
C PHE A 48 4.51 -4.48 -8.57
N ALA A 49 5.76 -4.22 -8.96
CA ALA A 49 6.12 -4.01 -10.36
C ALA A 49 5.84 -5.27 -11.21
N LEU A 50 6.19 -6.46 -10.71
CA LEU A 50 5.91 -7.72 -11.39
C LEU A 50 4.43 -8.04 -11.49
N ALA A 51 3.64 -7.75 -10.45
CA ALA A 51 2.20 -7.93 -10.48
C ALA A 51 1.56 -7.03 -11.53
N TYR A 52 1.99 -5.76 -11.61
CA TYR A 52 1.54 -4.84 -12.64
C TYR A 52 1.95 -5.30 -14.04
N PHE A 53 3.19 -5.76 -14.23
CA PHE A 53 3.62 -6.33 -15.52
C PHE A 53 2.80 -7.56 -15.90
N GLY A 54 2.50 -8.45 -14.95
CA GLY A 54 1.63 -9.60 -15.17
C GLY A 54 0.24 -9.19 -15.68
N GLU A 55 -0.35 -8.17 -15.07
CA GLU A 55 -1.65 -7.62 -15.47
C GLU A 55 -1.63 -6.98 -16.88
N MET A 56 -0.54 -6.32 -17.23
CA MET A 56 -0.38 -5.64 -18.53
C MET A 56 0.25 -6.52 -19.62
N GLY A 57 0.42 -7.83 -19.36
CA GLY A 57 0.99 -8.76 -20.34
C GLY A 57 2.48 -8.56 -20.64
N TYR A 58 3.26 -8.10 -19.66
CA TYR A 58 4.71 -7.83 -19.72
C TYR A 58 5.13 -6.82 -20.80
N MET A 59 4.26 -5.87 -21.13
CA MET A 59 4.63 -4.72 -21.95
C MET A 59 5.35 -3.68 -21.10
N VAL A 60 6.50 -3.19 -21.57
CA VAL A 60 7.18 -2.05 -20.96
C VAL A 60 6.28 -0.82 -21.14
N PRO A 61 5.90 -0.12 -20.06
CA PRO A 61 5.05 1.06 -20.17
C PRO A 61 5.76 2.12 -21.02
N ALA A 62 5.01 2.76 -21.93
CA ALA A 62 5.49 3.94 -22.62
C ALA A 62 5.84 5.02 -21.58
N VAL A 63 6.95 5.74 -21.80
CA VAL A 63 7.32 6.90 -21.00
C VAL A 63 7.33 8.11 -21.95
N PRO A 64 6.40 9.07 -21.80
CA PRO A 64 5.37 9.16 -20.77
C PRO A 64 4.21 8.15 -20.94
N PRO A 65 3.53 7.75 -19.85
CA PRO A 65 2.46 6.77 -19.91
C PRO A 65 1.23 7.32 -20.64
N THR A 66 0.76 6.55 -21.63
CA THR A 66 -0.42 6.86 -22.46
C THR A 66 -1.74 6.63 -21.74
N ARG A 67 -1.73 5.85 -20.65
CA ARG A 67 -2.85 5.65 -19.71
C ARG A 67 -2.46 6.17 -18.33
N SER A 68 -3.39 6.77 -17.60
CA SER A 68 -3.13 7.28 -16.25
C SER A 68 -2.68 6.19 -15.26
N GLU A 69 -3.09 4.93 -15.48
CA GLU A 69 -2.62 3.77 -14.69
C GLU A 69 -1.12 3.49 -14.84
N GLY A 70 -0.52 3.90 -15.96
CA GLY A 70 0.91 3.79 -16.21
C GLY A 70 1.77 4.59 -15.22
N TRP A 71 1.19 5.53 -14.47
CA TRP A 71 1.89 6.17 -13.37
C TRP A 71 2.13 5.23 -12.18
N LEU A 72 1.25 4.25 -11.96
CA LEU A 72 1.40 3.28 -10.87
C LEU A 72 2.69 2.47 -11.02
N ILE A 73 3.02 2.03 -12.23
CA ILE A 73 4.27 1.30 -12.50
C ILE A 73 5.51 2.19 -12.40
N VAL A 74 5.45 3.44 -12.84
CA VAL A 74 6.56 4.40 -12.65
C VAL A 74 6.84 4.57 -11.16
N LEU A 75 5.80 4.65 -10.34
CA LEU A 75 5.93 4.73 -8.89
C LEU A 75 6.48 3.43 -8.26
N GLY A 76 6.02 2.27 -8.72
CA GLY A 76 6.56 0.97 -8.31
C GLY A 76 8.06 0.82 -8.63
N LEU A 77 8.47 1.24 -9.82
CA LEU A 77 9.87 1.25 -10.25
C LEU A 77 10.68 2.31 -9.48
N PHE A 78 10.10 3.45 -9.15
CA PHE A 78 10.75 4.50 -8.34
C PHE A 78 10.95 4.07 -6.88
N CYS A 79 10.06 3.23 -6.34
CA CYS A 79 10.20 2.67 -5.00
C CYS A 79 11.46 1.82 -4.82
N LEU A 80 11.99 1.20 -5.90
CA LEU A 80 13.21 0.39 -5.86
C LEU A 80 14.48 1.21 -5.51
N PRO A 81 14.92 2.18 -6.33
CA PRO A 81 16.09 3.00 -6.01
C PRO A 81 15.89 3.78 -4.71
N LEU A 82 14.67 4.20 -4.41
CA LEU A 82 14.34 4.88 -3.17
C LEU A 82 14.58 4.00 -1.94
N SER A 83 14.13 2.75 -1.97
CA SER A 83 14.31 1.81 -0.85
C SER A 83 15.80 1.56 -0.54
N ILE A 84 16.62 1.50 -1.59
CA ILE A 84 18.07 1.31 -1.48
C ILE A 84 18.71 2.59 -0.95
N PHE A 85 18.38 3.74 -1.53
CA PHE A 85 18.95 5.03 -1.13
C PHE A 85 18.68 5.34 0.35
N LEU A 86 17.44 5.17 0.81
CA LEU A 86 17.08 5.44 2.20
C LEU A 86 17.66 4.43 3.20
N ALA A 87 17.95 3.21 2.77
CA ALA A 87 18.68 2.27 3.61
C ALA A 87 20.16 2.64 3.73
N CYS A 88 20.78 3.16 2.68
CA CYS A 88 22.17 3.65 2.71
C CYS A 88 22.37 4.88 3.63
N THR A 89 21.29 5.58 4.00
CA THR A 89 21.34 6.74 4.90
C THR A 89 21.07 6.40 6.37
N GLU A 90 20.86 5.12 6.69
CA GLU A 90 20.44 4.69 8.03
C GLU A 90 21.56 4.67 9.08
N ASP A 91 22.81 4.43 8.65
CA ASP A 91 24.00 4.45 9.53
C ASP A 91 24.64 5.83 9.64
N LYS A 92 24.21 6.78 8.80
CA LYS A 92 24.61 8.17 8.97
C LYS A 92 23.67 8.76 10.02
N ASP A 93 24.22 9.38 11.07
CA ASP A 93 23.51 10.20 12.07
C ASP A 93 22.81 11.42 11.44
N HIS A 94 22.29 11.32 10.22
CA HIS A 94 21.60 12.38 9.53
C HIS A 94 20.25 12.63 10.23
N PRO A 95 20.08 13.79 10.88
CA PRO A 95 18.92 14.11 11.71
C PRO A 95 17.69 14.55 10.89
N TRP A 96 17.62 14.21 9.61
CA TRP A 96 16.67 14.81 8.67
C TRP A 96 15.56 13.85 8.25
N VAL A 97 15.09 12.95 9.12
CA VAL A 97 14.00 12.01 8.76
C VAL A 97 12.73 12.79 8.41
N GLU A 98 12.47 13.87 9.15
CA GLU A 98 11.34 14.78 8.93
C GLU A 98 11.44 15.48 7.57
N THR A 99 12.59 16.08 7.27
CA THR A 99 12.82 16.76 5.98
C THR A 99 12.83 15.77 4.82
N THR A 100 13.41 14.58 5.01
CA THR A 100 13.35 13.50 4.01
C THR A 100 11.92 13.10 3.73
N GLY A 101 11.10 12.94 4.77
CA GLY A 101 9.68 12.61 4.63
C GLY A 101 8.89 13.69 3.89
N LEU A 102 9.07 14.95 4.26
CA LEU A 102 8.40 16.08 3.62
C LEU A 102 8.80 16.25 2.15
N VAL A 103 10.11 16.17 1.85
CA VAL A 103 10.61 16.25 0.46
C VAL A 103 10.12 15.06 -0.36
N LEU A 104 10.12 13.85 0.21
CA LEU A 104 9.66 12.65 -0.46
C LEU A 104 8.16 12.72 -0.78
N GLY A 105 7.35 13.13 0.21
CA GLY A 105 5.92 13.34 0.03
C GLY A 105 5.65 14.38 -1.06
N LEU A 106 6.37 15.50 -1.04
CA LEU A 106 6.27 16.55 -2.05
C LEU A 106 6.65 16.03 -3.45
N LEU A 107 7.79 15.34 -3.59
CA LEU A 107 8.25 14.80 -4.86
C LEU A 107 7.28 13.79 -5.46
N ILE A 108 6.70 12.93 -4.62
CA ILE A 108 5.80 11.86 -5.07
C ILE A 108 4.42 12.40 -5.42
N ALA A 109 3.87 13.31 -4.62
CA ALA A 109 2.61 13.95 -4.93
C ALA A 109 2.74 14.89 -6.15
N LEU A 110 3.88 15.55 -6.33
CA LEU A 110 4.15 16.37 -7.50
C LEU A 110 4.58 15.55 -8.71
N LEU A 111 4.95 14.26 -8.58
CA LEU A 111 5.42 13.46 -9.72
C LEU A 111 4.38 13.42 -10.85
N PRO A 112 3.08 13.11 -10.59
CA PRO A 112 2.05 13.17 -11.62
C PRO A 112 1.84 14.57 -12.20
N ALA A 113 2.04 15.63 -11.40
CA ALA A 113 1.89 17.02 -11.83
C ALA A 113 3.08 17.52 -12.66
N LEU A 114 4.32 17.15 -12.31
CA LEU A 114 5.56 17.48 -13.02
C LEU A 114 5.63 16.83 -14.41
N PHE A 115 5.06 15.63 -14.55
CA PHE A 115 5.00 14.94 -15.83
C PHE A 115 3.70 15.18 -16.61
N ALA A 116 2.66 15.75 -15.99
CA ALA A 116 1.47 16.24 -16.69
C ALA A 116 1.56 17.73 -17.05
N GLY A 117 2.45 18.46 -16.40
CA GLY A 117 2.61 19.90 -16.48
C GLY A 117 3.71 20.32 -17.45
N ASP A 118 3.53 20.03 -18.73
CA ASP A 118 3.69 21.01 -19.81
C ASP A 118 3.23 20.35 -21.14
N LYS A 119 2.20 20.90 -21.78
CA LYS A 119 1.84 20.50 -23.16
C LYS A 119 2.99 20.76 -24.14
N SER A 120 4.01 21.54 -23.75
CA SER A 120 5.17 21.89 -24.58
C SER A 120 6.42 21.03 -24.36
N VAL A 121 6.51 20.22 -23.29
CA VAL A 121 7.69 19.37 -23.01
C VAL A 121 7.45 17.89 -23.35
N PHE A 122 6.21 17.42 -23.19
CA PHE A 122 5.80 16.09 -23.63
C PHE A 122 4.58 16.23 -24.53
N ASP A 123 4.72 15.70 -25.74
CA ASP A 123 3.82 15.83 -26.88
C ASP A 123 2.40 15.31 -26.55
N GLY A 124 1.59 16.11 -25.85
CA GLY A 124 0.15 15.97 -25.59
C GLY A 124 -0.39 14.62 -25.07
N SER A 125 0.46 13.64 -24.77
CA SER A 125 0.09 12.21 -24.72
C SER A 125 0.05 11.64 -23.30
N ALA A 126 0.66 12.33 -22.33
CA ALA A 126 0.67 11.92 -20.92
C ALA A 126 -0.65 12.27 -20.24
N LYS A 127 -1.41 11.26 -19.79
CA LYS A 127 -2.61 11.50 -18.97
C LYS A 127 -2.23 11.56 -17.49
N PRO A 128 -2.55 12.63 -16.73
CA PRO A 128 -2.25 12.71 -15.30
C PRO A 128 -2.91 11.57 -14.52
N LEU A 129 -2.28 11.15 -13.42
CA LEU A 129 -2.86 10.16 -12.50
C LEU A 129 -4.11 10.73 -11.79
N PHE A 130 -4.08 12.02 -11.46
CA PHE A 130 -5.13 12.76 -10.77
C PHE A 130 -5.55 14.01 -11.58
N PRO A 131 -6.40 13.87 -12.62
CA PRO A 131 -6.69 14.94 -13.58
C PRO A 131 -7.38 16.18 -12.99
N ASP A 132 -8.26 16.01 -12.00
CA ASP A 132 -9.07 17.11 -11.42
C ASP A 132 -8.60 17.51 -10.01
N MET A 133 -7.48 16.94 -9.56
CA MET A 133 -6.98 17.16 -8.20
C MET A 133 -6.32 18.54 -8.10
N GLY A 134 -6.81 19.37 -7.19
CA GLY A 134 -6.31 20.74 -7.01
C GLY A 134 -4.92 20.80 -6.38
N ALA A 135 -4.29 21.98 -6.39
CA ALA A 135 -2.98 22.17 -5.75
C ALA A 135 -3.01 21.88 -4.22
N LEU A 136 -4.14 22.19 -3.57
CA LEU A 136 -4.34 21.92 -2.14
C LEU A 136 -4.44 20.43 -1.84
N GLU A 137 -5.12 19.66 -2.68
CA GLU A 137 -5.27 18.21 -2.54
C GLU A 137 -3.95 17.49 -2.82
N HIS A 138 -3.19 17.94 -3.81
CA HIS A 138 -1.80 17.48 -4.02
C HIS A 138 -0.91 17.78 -2.81
N GLY A 139 -1.08 18.95 -2.18
CA GLY A 139 -0.41 19.30 -0.92
C GLY A 139 -0.80 18.39 0.25
N ALA A 140 -2.09 18.04 0.37
CA ALA A 140 -2.58 17.11 1.38
C ALA A 140 -2.01 15.71 1.19
N LEU A 141 -2.04 15.18 -0.04
CA LEU A 141 -1.45 13.88 -0.38
C LEU A 141 0.06 13.84 -0.09
N ALA A 142 0.78 14.93 -0.39
CA ALA A 142 2.20 15.06 -0.07
C ALA A 142 2.45 14.95 1.44
N LEU A 143 1.64 15.65 2.23
CA LEU A 143 1.72 15.63 3.69
C LEU A 143 1.37 14.25 4.25
N GLU A 144 0.34 13.59 3.73
CA GLU A 144 -0.05 12.25 4.15
C GLU A 144 1.07 11.24 3.92
N ILE A 145 1.67 11.23 2.72
CA ILE A 145 2.81 10.35 2.40
C ILE A 145 4.00 10.66 3.31
N GLY A 146 4.32 11.95 3.50
CA GLY A 146 5.44 12.38 4.34
C GLY A 146 5.27 12.02 5.82
N LEU A 147 4.09 12.30 6.39
CA LEU A 147 3.75 11.94 7.76
C LEU A 147 3.68 10.43 7.95
N GLY A 148 3.10 9.70 6.98
CA GLY A 148 3.03 8.25 7.00
C GLY A 148 4.42 7.61 7.03
N PHE A 149 5.35 8.11 6.22
CA PHE A 149 6.75 7.70 6.28
C PHE A 149 7.37 7.96 7.65
N ILE A 150 7.26 9.19 8.17
CA ILE A 150 7.84 9.57 9.47
C ILE A 150 7.31 8.65 10.58
N LEU A 151 5.99 8.43 10.62
CA LEU A 151 5.36 7.58 11.63
C LEU A 151 5.80 6.12 11.51
N LEU A 152 5.87 5.55 10.30
CA LEU A 152 6.34 4.17 10.11
C LEU A 152 7.82 4.01 10.48
N VAL A 153 8.68 4.99 10.17
CA VAL A 153 10.08 4.98 10.62
C VAL A 153 10.16 5.05 12.14
N ARG A 154 9.39 5.93 12.79
CA ARG A 154 9.37 6.04 14.25
C ARG A 154 8.87 4.75 14.89
N LEU A 155 7.78 4.19 14.39
CA LEU A 155 7.27 2.89 14.82
C LEU A 155 8.32 1.78 14.66
N SER A 156 9.05 1.76 13.55
CA SER A 156 10.07 0.73 13.32
C SER A 156 11.32 0.88 14.18
N THR A 157 11.63 2.11 14.63
CA THR A 157 12.67 2.31 15.65
C THR A 157 12.25 1.84 17.05
N ILE A 158 10.96 1.93 17.38
CA ILE A 158 10.42 1.51 18.68
C ILE A 158 10.14 0.01 18.69
N ARG A 159 9.69 -0.54 17.56
CA ARG A 159 9.27 -1.93 17.41
C ARG A 159 9.93 -2.59 16.23
N SER A 160 10.77 -3.57 16.55
CA SER A 160 11.27 -4.55 15.60
C SER A 160 10.39 -5.82 15.60
N GLY A 161 10.46 -6.59 14.52
CA GLY A 161 9.77 -7.89 14.43
C GLY A 161 8.45 -7.85 13.65
N PRO A 162 7.54 -8.81 13.90
CA PRO A 162 6.43 -9.13 12.99
C PRO A 162 5.29 -8.10 13.00
N THR A 163 5.20 -7.25 14.01
CA THR A 163 4.06 -6.35 14.24
C THR A 163 3.77 -5.44 13.06
N ILE A 164 4.77 -4.71 12.55
CA ILE A 164 4.54 -3.73 11.47
C ILE A 164 4.25 -4.43 10.13
N PRO A 165 5.01 -5.46 9.69
CA PRO A 165 4.65 -6.22 8.49
C PRO A 165 3.24 -6.82 8.55
N CYS A 166 2.83 -7.37 9.69
CA CYS A 166 1.47 -7.90 9.87
C CYS A 166 0.40 -6.80 9.83
N ALA A 167 0.66 -5.64 10.43
CA ALA A 167 -0.25 -4.49 10.36
C ALA A 167 -0.43 -4.00 8.91
N LEU A 168 0.65 -3.94 8.14
CA LEU A 168 0.61 -3.61 6.71
C LEU A 168 -0.14 -4.68 5.91
N ALA A 169 0.01 -5.96 6.26
CA ALA A 169 -0.73 -7.03 5.60
C ALA A 169 -2.26 -6.86 5.75
N PHE A 170 -2.72 -6.47 6.94
CA PHE A 170 -4.14 -6.13 7.17
C PHE A 170 -4.56 -4.90 6.37
N ALA A 171 -3.77 -3.81 6.41
CA ALA A 171 -4.10 -2.60 5.66
C ALA A 171 -4.17 -2.87 4.14
N PHE A 172 -3.21 -3.58 3.56
CA PHE A 172 -3.25 -3.95 2.15
C PHE A 172 -4.40 -4.92 1.83
N LEU A 173 -4.77 -5.82 2.74
CA LEU A 173 -5.95 -6.68 2.56
C LEU A 173 -7.24 -5.85 2.52
N GLY A 174 -7.38 -4.86 3.41
CA GLY A 174 -8.49 -3.90 3.36
C GLY A 174 -8.52 -3.12 2.06
N GLY A 175 -7.35 -2.67 1.58
CA GLY A 175 -7.21 -1.98 0.30
C GLY A 175 -7.61 -2.85 -0.89
N ALA A 176 -7.30 -4.15 -0.86
CA ALA A 176 -7.74 -5.10 -1.87
C ALA A 176 -9.27 -5.24 -1.87
N ALA A 177 -9.90 -5.40 -0.69
CA ALA A 177 -11.35 -5.52 -0.58
C ALA A 177 -12.06 -4.25 -1.09
N LEU A 178 -11.58 -3.06 -0.71
CA LEU A 178 -12.12 -1.79 -1.19
C LEU A 178 -11.95 -1.62 -2.70
N SER A 179 -10.79 -1.99 -3.24
CA SER A 179 -10.53 -1.97 -4.69
C SER A 179 -11.44 -2.93 -5.45
N MET A 180 -11.79 -4.06 -4.84
CA MET A 180 -12.69 -5.04 -5.43
C MET A 180 -14.13 -4.52 -5.43
N ALA A 181 -14.58 -3.95 -4.31
CA ALA A 181 -15.89 -3.33 -4.17
C ALA A 181 -16.06 -2.12 -5.10
N SER A 182 -14.97 -1.41 -5.41
CA SER A 182 -14.97 -0.30 -6.36
C SER A 182 -14.81 -0.75 -7.83
N GLY A 183 -14.77 -2.05 -8.11
CA GLY A 183 -14.67 -2.61 -9.46
C GLY A 183 -13.26 -2.55 -10.10
N TRP A 184 -12.22 -2.15 -9.36
CA TRP A 184 -10.85 -2.05 -9.89
C TRP A 184 -10.05 -3.35 -9.64
N ILE A 185 -10.23 -4.30 -10.56
CA ILE A 185 -9.65 -5.65 -10.46
C ILE A 185 -8.12 -5.64 -10.40
N SER A 186 -7.45 -4.88 -11.28
CA SER A 186 -5.98 -4.86 -11.28
C SER A 186 -5.41 -4.30 -9.98
N LEU A 187 -6.05 -3.28 -9.39
CA LEU A 187 -5.62 -2.74 -8.10
C LEU A 187 -5.89 -3.71 -6.93
N THR A 188 -6.98 -4.47 -7.02
CA THR A 188 -7.27 -5.58 -6.08
C THR A 188 -6.12 -6.60 -6.06
N ILE A 189 -5.62 -6.98 -7.23
CA ILE A 189 -4.50 -7.92 -7.36
C ILE A 189 -3.22 -7.30 -6.79
N LEU A 190 -2.92 -6.04 -7.10
CA LEU A 190 -1.74 -5.33 -6.58
C LEU A 190 -1.74 -5.26 -5.04
N PHE A 191 -2.86 -4.86 -4.44
CA PHE A 191 -3.02 -4.86 -2.98
C PHE A 191 -2.95 -6.27 -2.38
N GLY A 192 -3.53 -7.26 -3.04
CA GLY A 192 -3.45 -8.66 -2.62
C GLY A 192 -2.00 -9.19 -2.59
N VAL A 193 -1.20 -8.87 -3.61
CA VAL A 193 0.23 -9.21 -3.65
C VAL A 193 0.99 -8.51 -2.53
N LEU A 194 0.76 -7.21 -2.32
CA LEU A 194 1.39 -6.45 -1.23
C LEU A 194 1.04 -7.00 0.16
N SER A 195 -0.22 -7.41 0.34
CA SER A 195 -0.69 -8.07 1.57
C SER A 195 0.04 -9.39 1.81
N ALA A 196 0.13 -10.26 0.80
CA ALA A 196 0.81 -11.55 0.89
C ALA A 196 2.32 -11.40 1.15
N VAL A 197 2.99 -10.45 0.50
CA VAL A 197 4.42 -10.15 0.76
C VAL A 197 4.62 -9.60 2.17
N SER A 198 3.72 -8.74 2.65
CA SER A 198 3.77 -8.19 4.01
C SER A 198 3.56 -9.26 5.08
N ALA A 199 2.61 -10.18 4.87
CA ALA A 199 2.37 -11.33 5.74
C ALA A 199 3.59 -12.27 5.77
N THR A 200 4.18 -12.51 4.60
CA THR A 200 5.43 -13.28 4.47
C THR A 200 6.57 -12.62 5.22
N GLY A 201 6.72 -11.29 5.13
CA GLY A 201 7.67 -10.51 5.92
C GLY A 201 7.43 -10.64 7.44
N GLY A 202 6.18 -10.68 7.88
CA GLY A 202 5.81 -10.93 9.27
C GLY A 202 6.19 -12.32 9.76
N LEU A 203 5.94 -13.37 8.96
CA LEU A 203 6.39 -14.73 9.25
C LEU A 203 7.91 -14.80 9.33
N PHE A 204 8.60 -14.25 8.32
CA PHE A 204 10.05 -14.12 8.32
C PHE A 204 10.56 -13.27 9.46
N ALA A 205 9.77 -12.46 10.15
CA ALA A 205 10.16 -11.68 11.34
C ALA A 205 9.99 -12.45 12.66
N ARG A 206 9.09 -13.44 12.66
CA ARG A 206 8.76 -14.23 13.84
C ARG A 206 9.74 -15.37 14.11
N PHE A 207 10.21 -16.07 13.07
CA PHE A 207 11.01 -17.30 13.18
C PHE A 207 12.52 -17.10 13.38
N SER A 208 12.91 -15.88 13.65
CA SER A 208 14.07 -15.31 13.00
C SER A 208 14.70 -14.19 13.82
N GLY A 209 13.85 -13.31 14.37
CA GLY A 209 14.25 -12.12 15.14
C GLY A 209 14.54 -10.88 14.30
N MET A 210 14.40 -10.93 12.98
CA MET A 210 14.34 -9.79 12.03
C MET A 210 13.45 -10.24 10.86
N PRO A 211 12.84 -9.40 10.01
CA PRO A 211 13.21 -8.03 9.67
C PRO A 211 12.91 -6.99 10.75
N MET A 212 13.83 -6.04 10.86
CA MET A 212 13.45 -4.68 11.22
C MET A 212 13.01 -4.02 9.91
N ILE A 213 11.81 -3.44 9.86
CA ILE A 213 11.46 -2.56 8.74
C ILE A 213 12.34 -1.33 8.88
N GLY A 214 13.47 -1.28 8.18
CA GLY A 214 14.30 -0.10 8.18
C GLY A 214 13.69 1.01 7.32
N ARG A 215 14.40 2.14 7.20
CA ARG A 215 13.88 3.35 6.53
C ARG A 215 13.37 3.09 5.11
N GLY A 216 14.07 2.25 4.34
CA GLY A 216 13.67 1.90 2.98
C GLY A 216 12.37 1.08 2.90
N GLY A 217 12.14 0.20 3.87
CA GLY A 217 10.88 -0.54 3.96
C GLY A 217 9.70 0.35 4.36
N ALA A 218 9.92 1.24 5.34
CA ALA A 218 8.89 2.15 5.84
C ALA A 218 8.43 3.15 4.75
N SER A 219 9.36 3.68 3.95
CA SER A 219 9.03 4.60 2.86
C SER A 219 8.18 3.93 1.79
N VAL A 220 8.61 2.78 1.29
CA VAL A 220 7.90 2.08 0.22
C VAL A 220 6.51 1.66 0.69
N ALA A 221 6.39 1.16 1.93
CA ALA A 221 5.11 0.81 2.50
C ALA A 221 4.16 2.02 2.62
N ALA A 222 4.64 3.16 3.14
CA ALA A 222 3.83 4.38 3.24
C ALA A 222 3.36 4.87 1.87
N ILE A 223 4.29 4.93 0.90
CA ILE A 223 4.00 5.39 -0.47
C ILE A 223 2.95 4.49 -1.10
N LEU A 224 3.19 3.18 -1.14
CA LEU A 224 2.27 2.25 -1.79
C LEU A 224 0.91 2.24 -1.09
N LEU A 225 0.85 2.26 0.24
CA LEU A 225 -0.42 2.22 0.96
C LEU A 225 -1.26 3.49 0.70
N ILE A 226 -0.67 4.67 0.90
CA ILE A 226 -1.41 5.95 0.84
C ILE A 226 -1.72 6.32 -0.61
N LEU A 227 -0.75 6.19 -1.51
CA LEU A 227 -0.93 6.58 -2.91
C LEU A 227 -1.90 5.63 -3.63
N LEU A 228 -1.81 4.32 -3.43
CA LEU A 228 -2.75 3.39 -4.08
C LEU A 228 -4.17 3.57 -3.54
N SER A 229 -4.33 3.84 -2.23
CA SER A 229 -5.64 4.12 -1.63
C SER A 229 -6.25 5.39 -2.21
N THR A 230 -5.45 6.45 -2.33
CA THR A 230 -5.87 7.72 -2.93
C THR A 230 -6.18 7.55 -4.42
N ALA A 231 -5.36 6.81 -5.15
CA ALA A 231 -5.57 6.51 -6.57
C ALA A 231 -6.89 5.77 -6.80
N CYS A 232 -7.19 4.77 -5.97
CA CYS A 232 -8.45 4.06 -6.06
C CYS A 232 -9.62 5.00 -5.80
N TRP A 233 -9.64 5.64 -4.64
CA TRP A 233 -10.71 6.56 -4.25
C TRP A 233 -10.98 7.61 -5.32
N TYR A 234 -9.93 8.23 -5.86
CA TYR A 234 -10.02 9.29 -6.84
C TYR A 234 -10.56 8.81 -8.20
N LYS A 235 -10.20 7.60 -8.63
CA LYS A 235 -10.66 7.05 -9.92
C LYS A 235 -12.02 6.37 -9.87
N THR A 236 -12.49 5.99 -8.68
CA THR A 236 -13.71 5.20 -8.52
C THR A 236 -14.84 6.04 -7.95
N THR A 237 -15.00 7.29 -8.39
CA THR A 237 -16.18 8.13 -8.12
C THR A 237 -17.44 7.53 -8.77
N ALA A 238 -17.82 6.32 -8.38
CA ALA A 238 -19.20 5.83 -8.39
C ALA A 238 -19.83 6.38 -7.08
N PRO A 239 -20.71 7.39 -7.13
CA PRO A 239 -20.94 8.29 -6.01
C PRO A 239 -21.67 7.73 -4.78
N ASP A 240 -22.27 6.53 -4.82
CA ASP A 240 -23.32 6.23 -3.84
C ASP A 240 -23.00 5.12 -2.82
N ASP A 241 -22.01 4.26 -3.07
CA ASP A 241 -21.82 3.06 -2.25
C ASP A 241 -20.55 3.05 -1.36
N LEU A 242 -19.41 3.51 -1.86
CA LEU A 242 -18.12 3.36 -1.16
C LEU A 242 -17.63 4.69 -0.55
N GLN A 243 -17.80 4.85 0.76
CA GLN A 243 -17.48 6.11 1.46
C GLN A 243 -15.96 6.35 1.56
N TRP A 244 -15.52 7.58 1.29
CA TRP A 244 -14.10 7.97 1.26
C TRP A 244 -13.33 7.65 2.54
N TRP A 245 -13.99 7.75 3.71
CA TRP A 245 -13.35 7.49 5.00
C TRP A 245 -13.06 6.00 5.24
N TYR A 246 -13.64 5.08 4.46
CA TYR A 246 -13.21 3.68 4.49
C TYR A 246 -11.74 3.54 4.08
N TRP A 247 -11.29 4.30 3.08
CA TRP A 247 -9.89 4.35 2.68
C TRP A 247 -9.00 4.93 3.78
N VAL A 248 -9.48 5.97 4.47
CA VAL A 248 -8.78 6.57 5.62
C VAL A 248 -8.64 5.58 6.77
N LEU A 249 -9.68 4.79 7.07
CA LEU A 249 -9.59 3.75 8.10
C LEU A 249 -8.60 2.65 7.74
N VAL A 250 -8.59 2.20 6.49
CA VAL A 250 -7.69 1.15 6.03
C VAL A 250 -6.25 1.64 6.00
N ALA A 251 -5.97 2.74 5.31
CA ALA A 251 -4.63 3.33 5.20
C ALA A 251 -4.14 3.85 6.56
N GLY A 252 -5.05 4.32 7.41
CA GLY A 252 -4.80 4.80 8.77
C GLY A 252 -4.51 3.68 9.78
N SER A 253 -4.99 2.46 9.52
CA SER A 253 -4.95 1.36 10.49
C SER A 253 -3.57 1.01 11.05
N PRO A 254 -2.44 1.02 10.29
CA PRO A 254 -1.12 0.73 10.85
C PRO A 254 -0.66 1.79 11.86
N PHE A 255 -1.16 3.01 11.76
CA PHE A 255 -0.78 4.12 12.63
C PHE A 255 -1.48 4.07 13.99
N LEU A 256 -2.53 3.25 14.15
CA LEU A 256 -3.13 2.95 15.45
C LEU A 256 -2.16 2.22 16.39
N LEU A 257 -1.02 1.73 15.89
CA LEU A 257 0.06 1.22 16.72
C LEU A 257 0.74 2.32 17.56
N VAL A 258 0.74 3.57 17.12
CA VAL A 258 1.41 4.70 17.82
C VAL A 258 0.91 4.86 19.26
N PRO A 259 -0.41 4.99 19.54
CA PRO A 259 -0.90 5.12 20.91
C PRO A 259 -0.65 3.85 21.77
N LEU A 260 -0.43 2.70 21.14
CA LEU A 260 -0.16 1.42 21.82
C LEU A 260 1.30 1.25 22.24
N GLU A 261 2.19 2.17 21.88
CA GLU A 261 3.57 2.19 22.37
C GLU A 261 3.73 2.93 23.71
N ASN A 262 2.62 3.20 24.41
CA ASN A 262 2.63 3.75 25.76
C ASN A 262 3.19 2.77 26.82
N ARG A 263 3.72 3.33 27.92
CA ARG A 263 4.33 2.58 29.05
C ARG A 263 3.43 1.50 29.67
N LEU A 264 2.11 1.61 29.54
CA LEU A 264 1.15 0.61 30.03
C LEU A 264 1.26 -0.72 29.26
N PHE A 265 1.41 -0.66 27.94
CA PHE A 265 1.55 -1.84 27.09
C PHE A 265 2.94 -2.47 27.15
N ALA A 266 3.95 -1.73 27.63
CA ALA A 266 5.29 -2.25 27.88
C ALA A 266 5.36 -3.27 29.03
N LYS A 267 4.33 -3.33 29.89
CA LYS A 267 4.25 -4.29 31.01
C LYS A 267 3.56 -5.60 30.64
N MET A 268 2.98 -5.71 29.45
CA MET A 268 2.30 -6.94 29.01
C MET A 268 3.31 -7.98 28.51
N PRO A 269 3.02 -9.29 28.65
CA PRO A 269 3.79 -10.34 27.99
C PRO A 269 3.83 -10.13 26.48
N ASP A 270 4.98 -10.37 25.84
CA ASP A 270 5.22 -10.06 24.42
C ASP A 270 4.16 -10.64 23.47
N ALA A 271 3.70 -11.87 23.74
CA ALA A 271 2.66 -12.51 22.94
C ALA A 271 1.30 -11.80 23.08
N GLY A 272 0.89 -11.44 24.30
CA GLY A 272 -0.36 -10.70 24.52
C GLY A 272 -0.30 -9.29 23.92
N ALA A 273 0.84 -8.63 24.08
CA ALA A 273 1.08 -7.30 23.53
C ALA A 273 1.05 -7.30 21.99
N PHE A 274 1.54 -8.36 21.33
CA PHE A 274 1.42 -8.54 19.88
C PHE A 274 -0.03 -8.70 19.44
N TRP A 275 -0.79 -9.60 20.06
CA TRP A 275 -2.18 -9.86 19.67
C TRP A 275 -3.09 -8.66 19.86
N VAL A 276 -2.94 -7.92 20.98
CA VAL A 276 -3.73 -6.70 21.20
C VAL A 276 -3.47 -5.66 20.10
N ARG A 277 -2.21 -5.48 19.69
CA ARG A 277 -1.86 -4.60 18.56
C ARG A 277 -2.51 -5.06 17.26
N MET A 278 -2.45 -6.35 16.96
CA MET A 278 -3.07 -6.89 15.75
C MET A 278 -4.59 -6.75 15.76
N VAL A 279 -5.24 -6.95 16.90
CA VAL A 279 -6.69 -6.72 17.04
C VAL A 279 -7.03 -5.25 16.80
N VAL A 280 -6.29 -4.31 17.39
CA VAL A 280 -6.54 -2.88 17.21
C VAL A 280 -6.38 -2.44 15.74
N VAL A 281 -5.36 -2.96 15.05
CA VAL A 281 -5.17 -2.68 13.61
C VAL A 281 -6.23 -3.38 12.76
N ALA A 282 -6.61 -4.61 13.09
CA ALA A 282 -7.56 -5.40 12.32
C ALA A 282 -9.01 -4.89 12.46
N LEU A 283 -9.40 -4.33 13.61
CA LEU A 283 -10.77 -3.83 13.83
C LEU A 283 -11.29 -2.89 12.72
N PRO A 284 -10.62 -1.77 12.38
CA PRO A 284 -11.08 -0.89 11.30
C PRO A 284 -11.08 -1.59 9.94
N VAL A 285 -10.08 -2.45 9.67
CA VAL A 285 -9.97 -3.18 8.40
C VAL A 285 -11.12 -4.17 8.25
N VAL A 286 -11.41 -4.97 9.28
CA VAL A 286 -12.51 -5.94 9.28
C VAL A 286 -13.84 -5.23 9.16
N TYR A 287 -14.04 -4.13 9.88
CA TYR A 287 -15.24 -3.30 9.74
C TYR A 287 -15.46 -2.87 8.29
N VAL A 288 -14.41 -2.36 7.64
CA VAL A 288 -14.47 -1.94 6.23
C VAL A 288 -14.74 -3.12 5.30
N ILE A 289 -14.07 -4.26 5.49
CA ILE A 289 -14.30 -5.47 4.69
C ILE A 289 -15.76 -5.93 4.80
N VAL A 290 -16.32 -5.96 6.02
CA VAL A 290 -17.72 -6.36 6.26
C VAL A 290 -18.69 -5.40 5.55
N LYS A 291 -18.37 -4.10 5.49
CA LYS A 291 -19.18 -3.11 4.77
C LYS A 291 -19.03 -3.17 3.26
N ALA A 292 -17.85 -3.53 2.77
CA ALA A 292 -17.58 -3.71 1.34
C ALA A 292 -18.12 -5.05 0.79
N LEU A 293 -18.30 -6.07 1.65
CA LEU A 293 -18.66 -7.43 1.26
C LEU A 293 -19.95 -7.53 0.42
N PRO A 294 -21.07 -6.85 0.77
CA PRO A 294 -22.30 -6.89 -0.02
C PRO A 294 -22.10 -6.35 -1.46
N MET A 295 -21.23 -5.35 -1.63
CA MET A 295 -20.91 -4.77 -2.94
C MET A 295 -20.04 -5.72 -3.78
N ILE A 296 -19.24 -6.57 -3.12
CA ILE A 296 -18.40 -7.58 -3.77
C ILE A 296 -19.22 -8.81 -4.19
N THR A 297 -20.16 -9.25 -3.33
CA THR A 297 -20.96 -10.46 -3.57
C THR A 297 -22.21 -10.19 -4.41
N GLY A 298 -22.58 -8.93 -4.62
CA GLY A 298 -23.82 -8.56 -5.29
C GLY A 298 -25.07 -8.70 -4.40
N ASP A 299 -24.89 -8.91 -3.10
CA ASP A 299 -25.97 -8.97 -2.10
C ASP A 299 -26.34 -7.58 -1.55
N GLY A 300 -26.08 -6.53 -2.34
CA GLY A 300 -26.75 -5.25 -2.14
C GLY A 300 -28.24 -5.51 -2.30
N GLY A 301 -28.96 -5.63 -1.18
CA GLY A 301 -30.39 -5.77 -1.13
C GLY A 301 -31.05 -4.60 -1.83
N SER A 302 -31.24 -4.73 -3.14
CA SER A 302 -32.32 -4.13 -3.89
C SER A 302 -33.43 -5.15 -3.92
N ASP A 303 -34.34 -5.07 -2.95
CA ASP A 303 -35.75 -4.83 -3.23
C ASP A 303 -36.34 -5.46 -4.50
N ALA A 304 -36.10 -6.76 -4.72
CA ALA A 304 -36.92 -7.54 -5.66
C ALA A 304 -38.40 -7.55 -5.20
N THR A 305 -38.67 -7.24 -3.93
CA THR A 305 -40.02 -6.98 -3.42
C THR A 305 -40.54 -5.58 -3.76
N ASP A 306 -39.72 -4.52 -3.69
CA ASP A 306 -40.23 -3.16 -3.99
C ASP A 306 -40.32 -2.91 -5.50
N GLU A 307 -39.42 -3.45 -6.33
CA GLU A 307 -39.57 -3.41 -7.80
C GLU A 307 -40.79 -4.24 -8.27
N MET A 308 -41.11 -5.35 -7.59
CA MET A 308 -42.28 -6.16 -7.92
C MET A 308 -43.59 -5.53 -7.43
N ASP A 309 -43.58 -4.84 -6.28
CA ASP A 309 -44.73 -4.05 -5.80
C ASP A 309 -44.96 -2.78 -6.63
N GLU A 310 -43.90 -2.14 -7.13
CA GLU A 310 -44.00 -0.99 -8.04
C GLU A 310 -44.48 -1.40 -9.44
N MET A 311 -44.02 -2.55 -9.95
CA MET A 311 -44.56 -3.16 -11.17
C MET A 311 -46.03 -3.58 -11.02
N MET A 312 -46.44 -4.16 -9.88
CA MET A 312 -47.84 -4.55 -9.63
C MET A 312 -48.78 -3.35 -9.49
N ARG A 313 -48.28 -2.18 -9.07
CA ARG A 313 -49.05 -0.92 -9.04
C ARG A 313 -49.27 -0.28 -10.41
N MET A 314 -48.42 -0.55 -11.41
CA MET A 314 -48.64 -0.06 -12.77
C MET A 314 -49.67 -0.86 -13.56
N TYR A 315 -50.07 -2.05 -13.08
CA TYR A 315 -51.06 -2.93 -13.72
C TYR A 315 -52.44 -2.95 -13.03
N GLN A 316 -52.67 -2.09 -12.04
CA GLN A 316 -53.99 -1.85 -11.41
C GLN A 316 -54.54 -0.49 -11.85
#